data_AF-A0A2B4R5G0-F1
#
_entry.id   AF-A0A2B4R5G0-F1
#
_cell.length_a   1.000
_cell.length_b   1.000
_cell.length_c   1.000
_cell.angle_alpha   90.00
_cell.angle_beta   90.00
_cell.angle_gamma   90.00
#
_symmetry.space_group_name_H-M   'P 1'
#
loop_
_entity.id
_entity.type
_entity.pdbx_description
1 polymer ?
#
loop_
_entity_poly.entity_id
_entity_poly.type
_entity_poly.pdbx_seq_one_letter_code
_entity_poly.pdbx_strand_id
1 'polypeptide(L)'
;MTALLHLMFCNVTDNNSVKPYPSRRHLLMASAAPSCPSTKETSNYAQLCRLLVDVGSCVLREIFDRICPPGHLQAVLTDATNRAKLQTLRKKRVLSTSKWGKLYPAVKSSVSSINFESSLLILLLRNIWGLTLPASGQDDLPLVTDTTPAADITRIKILRDKVYSHVTSGSVDDSTFSSCWNDIKDTFQRIGGTRYRDAINDLKIDCMDADLEEHYQELLREWLKDEDCIRDKSHEDEVVKKAKKEDDLEDSIEISEQSSQKEETVLVSGENRSAQNSKASPPKLSVTLPLMSDLPDT
;
A
#
# COMPACT_ATOMS: atom_id res chain seq x y z
N MET A 1 -12.89 25.23 -2.35
CA MET A 1 -13.97 24.81 -1.43
C MET A 1 -13.75 23.40 -0.87
N THR A 2 -13.03 22.52 -1.57
CA THR A 2 -12.69 21.16 -1.14
C THR A 2 -11.77 21.08 0.09
N ALA A 3 -10.87 22.05 0.28
CA ALA A 3 -10.00 22.09 1.47
C ALA A 3 -10.72 22.37 2.79
N LEU A 4 -11.90 23.03 2.75
CA LEU A 4 -12.66 23.37 3.96
C LEU A 4 -13.54 22.22 4.46
N LEU A 5 -14.03 21.35 3.57
CA LEU A 5 -14.72 20.12 3.99
C LEU A 5 -13.75 19.11 4.61
N HIS A 6 -12.56 18.95 4.04
CA HIS A 6 -11.56 18.00 4.55
C HIS A 6 -10.99 18.42 5.93
N LEU A 7 -10.97 19.73 6.22
CA LEU A 7 -10.61 20.27 7.56
C LEU A 7 -11.72 20.07 8.61
N MET A 8 -12.98 19.91 8.22
CA MET A 8 -14.08 19.66 9.17
C MET A 8 -14.09 18.21 9.65
N PHE A 9 -13.69 17.24 8.82
CA PHE A 9 -13.62 15.83 9.22
C PHE A 9 -12.38 15.46 10.04
N CYS A 10 -11.30 16.26 9.97
CA CYS A 10 -10.05 15.97 10.69
C CYS A 10 -9.91 16.64 12.07
N ASN A 11 -10.82 17.55 12.48
CA ASN A 11 -10.78 18.20 13.80
C ASN A 11 -11.54 17.41 14.87
N VAL A 12 -11.22 16.13 15.05
CA VAL A 12 -11.57 15.39 16.28
C VAL A 12 -10.37 15.45 17.22
N THR A 13 -10.03 16.64 17.69
CA THR A 13 -9.37 16.87 18.98
C THR A 13 -9.82 18.23 19.55
N ASP A 14 -10.54 18.13 20.66
CA ASP A 14 -10.86 19.13 21.69
C ASP A 14 -11.68 20.42 21.41
N ASN A 15 -12.75 20.51 22.20
CA ASN A 15 -13.42 21.68 22.80
C ASN A 15 -14.58 22.39 22.08
N ASN A 16 -15.78 22.09 22.56
CA ASN A 16 -16.92 22.99 22.83
C ASN A 16 -16.83 24.40 22.23
N SER A 17 -17.38 24.58 21.03
CA SER A 17 -18.03 25.83 20.63
C SER A 17 -18.90 25.59 19.39
N VAL A 18 -20.21 25.43 19.60
CA VAL A 18 -21.20 25.43 18.52
C VAL A 18 -21.23 26.83 17.91
N LYS A 19 -20.87 26.97 16.64
CA LYS A 19 -21.15 28.19 15.85
C LYS A 19 -22.15 27.86 14.73
N PRO A 20 -23.21 28.67 14.56
CA PRO A 20 -24.29 28.39 13.61
C PRO A 20 -23.86 28.74 12.17
N TYR A 21 -24.27 27.91 11.22
CA TYR A 21 -24.11 28.14 9.78
C TYR A 21 -24.93 29.36 9.31
N PRO A 22 -24.41 30.22 8.42
CA PRO A 22 -25.17 31.33 7.86
C PRO A 22 -26.08 30.86 6.72
N SER A 23 -27.39 31.13 6.84
CA SER A 23 -28.40 30.89 5.81
C SER A 23 -28.11 31.70 4.54
N ARG A 24 -27.93 31.01 3.40
CA ARG A 24 -27.70 31.63 2.09
C ARG A 24 -29.05 31.96 1.44
N ARG A 25 -29.29 33.25 1.20
CA ARG A 25 -30.49 33.77 0.51
C ARG A 25 -30.52 33.26 -0.95
N HIS A 26 -31.64 32.66 -1.34
CA HIS A 26 -31.92 32.19 -2.69
C HIS A 26 -32.07 33.37 -3.66
N LEU A 27 -31.22 33.43 -4.70
CA LEU A 27 -31.48 34.17 -5.93
C LEU A 27 -31.87 33.13 -6.99
N LEU A 28 -33.13 33.16 -7.41
CA LEU A 28 -33.66 32.34 -8.50
C LEU A 28 -33.17 32.90 -9.84
N MET A 29 -32.43 32.08 -10.59
CA MET A 29 -32.25 32.24 -12.03
C MET A 29 -32.69 30.93 -12.69
N ALA A 30 -33.69 31.02 -13.55
CA ALA A 30 -34.15 29.91 -14.37
C ALA A 30 -33.16 29.66 -15.51
N SER A 31 -32.68 28.43 -15.64
CA SER A 31 -31.92 27.96 -16.79
C SER A 31 -32.34 26.52 -17.11
N ALA A 32 -32.43 26.24 -18.41
CA ALA A 32 -32.99 25.04 -19.02
C ALA A 32 -32.42 23.73 -18.44
N ALA A 33 -33.25 22.69 -18.37
CA ALA A 33 -32.91 21.39 -17.81
C ALA A 33 -31.84 20.64 -18.64
N PRO A 34 -30.79 20.14 -17.98
CA PRO A 34 -30.16 18.89 -18.35
C PRO A 34 -30.10 18.03 -17.08
N SER A 35 -31.06 17.14 -16.90
CA SER A 35 -31.05 16.28 -15.71
C SER A 35 -31.48 14.89 -16.14
N CYS A 36 -30.51 14.02 -16.39
CA CYS A 36 -30.71 12.63 -16.00
C CYS A 36 -31.02 12.70 -14.49
N PRO A 37 -32.25 12.37 -14.04
CA PRO A 37 -32.52 12.37 -12.61
C PRO A 37 -31.60 11.32 -11.98
N SER A 38 -30.79 11.74 -11.00
CA SER A 38 -30.09 10.79 -10.14
C SER A 38 -31.11 9.76 -9.65
N THR A 39 -30.82 8.49 -9.91
CA THR A 39 -31.63 7.40 -9.38
C THR A 39 -31.09 7.03 -8.02
N LYS A 40 -31.91 6.35 -7.21
CA LYS A 40 -31.45 5.85 -5.92
C LYS A 40 -30.18 5.00 -6.06
N GLU A 41 -30.09 4.19 -7.12
CA GLU A 41 -28.95 3.31 -7.36
C GLU A 41 -27.68 4.07 -7.76
N THR A 42 -27.79 5.16 -8.55
CA THR A 42 -26.63 6.01 -8.86
C THR A 42 -26.14 6.75 -7.62
N SER A 43 -27.08 7.22 -6.80
CA SER A 43 -26.79 7.85 -5.51
C SER A 43 -26.11 6.87 -4.55
N ASN A 44 -26.59 5.62 -4.46
CA ASN A 44 -25.98 4.55 -3.66
C ASN A 44 -24.50 4.32 -4.05
N TYR A 45 -24.21 4.25 -5.35
CA TYR A 45 -22.83 4.07 -5.83
C TYR A 45 -21.96 5.26 -5.45
N ALA A 46 -22.41 6.48 -5.72
CA ALA A 46 -21.70 7.69 -5.34
C ALA A 46 -21.45 7.74 -3.82
N GLN A 47 -22.41 7.31 -3.01
CA GLN A 47 -22.32 7.31 -1.55
C GLN A 47 -21.23 6.36 -1.05
N LEU A 48 -21.04 5.21 -1.71
CA LEU A 48 -19.90 4.32 -1.45
C LEU A 48 -18.57 4.97 -1.85
N CYS A 49 -18.51 5.65 -3.00
CA CYS A 49 -17.33 6.39 -3.43
C CYS A 49 -16.94 7.45 -2.39
N ARG A 50 -17.90 8.24 -1.93
CA ARG A 50 -17.70 9.27 -0.90
C ARG A 50 -17.20 8.68 0.41
N LEU A 51 -17.81 7.59 0.88
CA LEU A 51 -17.38 6.91 2.10
C LEU A 51 -15.90 6.48 2.01
N LEU A 52 -15.50 5.87 0.89
CA LEU A 52 -14.10 5.47 0.66
C LEU A 52 -13.17 6.68 0.57
N VAL A 53 -13.54 7.71 -0.19
CA VAL A 53 -12.69 8.88 -0.43
C VAL A 53 -12.52 9.70 0.84
N ASP A 54 -13.59 10.04 1.55
CA ASP A 54 -13.52 10.91 2.72
C ASP A 54 -12.97 10.15 3.94
N VAL A 55 -13.67 9.08 4.35
CA VAL A 55 -13.32 8.34 5.57
C VAL A 55 -12.12 7.43 5.33
N GLY A 56 -12.07 6.76 4.18
CA GLY A 56 -10.95 5.88 3.85
C GLY A 56 -9.61 6.62 3.75
N SER A 57 -9.59 7.86 3.23
CA SER A 57 -8.37 8.68 3.26
C SER A 57 -7.94 9.03 4.69
N CYS A 58 -8.89 9.27 5.60
CA CYS A 58 -8.60 9.50 7.01
C CYS A 58 -8.05 8.25 7.72
N VAL A 59 -8.65 7.08 7.46
CA VAL A 59 -8.20 5.79 8.01
C VAL A 59 -6.81 5.46 7.50
N LEU A 60 -6.57 5.61 6.20
CA LEU A 60 -5.26 5.36 5.59
C LEU A 60 -4.18 6.29 6.14
N ARG A 61 -4.51 7.57 6.35
CA ARG A 61 -3.62 8.54 7.00
C ARG A 61 -3.30 8.15 8.43
N GLU A 62 -4.24 7.62 9.18
CA GLU A 62 -3.94 7.11 10.51
C GLU A 62 -2.96 5.93 10.47
N ILE A 63 -3.15 4.98 9.54
CA ILE A 63 -2.19 3.88 9.34
C ILE A 63 -0.80 4.45 9.02
N PHE A 64 -0.74 5.46 8.15
CA PHE A 64 0.49 6.15 7.82
C PHE A 64 1.13 6.81 9.05
N ASP A 65 0.36 7.55 9.84
CA ASP A 65 0.85 8.29 11.01
C ASP A 65 1.31 7.36 12.14
N ARG A 66 0.79 6.13 12.22
CA ARG A 66 1.30 5.08 13.12
C ARG A 66 2.72 4.62 12.72
N ILE A 67 3.01 4.58 11.43
CA ILE A 67 4.35 4.22 10.90
C ILE A 67 5.30 5.42 10.94
N CYS A 68 4.78 6.60 10.58
CA CYS A 68 5.51 7.86 10.52
C CYS A 68 4.77 8.92 11.32
N PRO A 69 5.04 9.03 12.64
CA PRO A 69 4.42 10.07 13.45
C PRO A 69 4.64 11.45 12.82
N PRO A 70 3.65 12.36 12.81
CA PRO A 70 3.72 13.62 12.07
C PRO A 70 4.96 14.48 12.37
N GLY A 71 5.45 14.47 13.62
CA GLY A 71 6.65 15.19 14.00
C GLY A 71 7.95 14.65 13.38
N HIS A 72 7.96 13.40 12.93
CA HIS A 72 9.12 12.76 12.28
C HIS A 72 9.08 12.86 10.75
N LEU A 73 7.94 13.24 10.16
CA LEU A 73 7.77 13.27 8.71
C LEU A 73 8.80 14.17 8.01
N GLN A 74 9.02 15.38 8.55
CA GLN A 74 10.01 16.30 7.99
C GLN A 74 11.40 15.68 8.00
N ALA A 75 11.82 15.08 9.12
CA ALA A 75 13.14 14.46 9.25
C ALA A 75 13.33 13.34 8.22
N VAL A 76 12.33 12.45 8.09
CA VAL A 76 12.31 11.36 7.11
C VAL A 76 12.43 11.88 5.67
N LEU A 77 11.75 12.97 5.33
CA LEU A 77 11.81 13.58 4.00
C LEU A 77 13.12 14.33 3.74
N THR A 78 13.78 14.84 4.78
CA THR A 78 15.09 15.50 4.66
C THR A 78 16.26 14.53 4.58
N ASP A 79 16.09 13.28 5.01
CA ASP A 79 17.10 12.23 4.87
C ASP A 79 17.56 12.10 3.40
N ALA A 80 18.88 12.07 3.20
CA ALA A 80 19.47 12.10 1.87
C ALA A 80 19.10 10.87 1.05
N THR A 81 19.01 9.70 1.68
CA THR A 81 18.67 8.43 1.03
C THR A 81 17.20 8.45 0.58
N ASN A 82 16.28 8.84 1.46
CA ASN A 82 14.86 8.95 1.14
C ASN A 82 14.60 10.01 0.09
N ARG A 83 15.27 11.17 0.18
CA ARG A 83 15.18 12.22 -0.83
C ARG A 83 15.68 11.75 -2.19
N ALA A 84 16.78 11.00 -2.25
CA ALA A 84 17.28 10.42 -3.49
C ALA A 84 16.28 9.44 -4.11
N LYS A 85 15.68 8.53 -3.31
CA LYS A 85 14.60 7.63 -3.76
C LYS A 85 13.43 8.41 -4.37
N LEU A 86 12.93 9.42 -3.66
CA LEU A 86 11.81 10.25 -4.12
C LEU A 86 12.16 11.06 -5.38
N GLN A 87 13.41 11.53 -5.53
CA GLN A 87 13.87 12.18 -6.76
C GLN A 87 13.88 11.22 -7.95
N THR A 88 14.28 9.97 -7.75
CA THR A 88 14.19 8.93 -8.80
C THR A 88 12.75 8.72 -9.22
N LEU A 89 11.81 8.59 -8.28
CA LEU A 89 10.38 8.47 -8.59
C LEU A 89 9.83 9.69 -9.35
N ARG A 90 10.31 10.89 -9.03
CA ARG A 90 9.96 12.11 -9.77
C ARG A 90 10.50 12.08 -11.19
N LYS A 91 11.76 11.69 -11.40
CA LYS A 91 12.37 11.55 -12.74
C LYS A 91 11.60 10.54 -13.60
N LYS A 92 11.14 9.44 -12.99
CA LYS A 92 10.28 8.43 -13.61
C LYS A 92 8.84 8.89 -13.84
N ARG A 93 8.45 10.10 -13.41
CA ARG A 93 7.07 10.59 -13.49
C ARG A 93 6.07 9.71 -12.74
N VAL A 94 6.51 8.98 -11.72
CA VAL A 94 5.62 8.31 -10.73
C VAL A 94 5.12 9.35 -9.74
N LEU A 95 6.05 10.16 -9.25
CA LEU A 95 5.75 11.26 -8.35
C LEU A 95 5.57 12.55 -9.17
N SER A 96 4.32 13.01 -9.30
CA SER A 96 3.99 14.22 -10.05
C SER A 96 4.57 15.48 -9.41
N THR A 97 4.69 16.56 -10.19
CA THR A 97 5.16 17.86 -9.68
C THR A 97 4.27 18.41 -8.56
N SER A 98 2.95 18.21 -8.66
CA SER A 98 2.00 18.61 -7.61
C SER A 98 2.27 17.86 -6.29
N LYS A 99 2.37 16.52 -6.35
CA LYS A 99 2.69 15.70 -5.18
C LYS A 99 4.07 16.04 -4.61
N TRP A 100 5.05 16.33 -5.46
CA TRP A 100 6.38 16.80 -5.02
C TRP A 100 6.29 18.09 -4.21
N GLY A 101 5.49 19.07 -4.64
CA GLY A 101 5.28 20.32 -3.92
C GLY A 101 4.67 20.13 -2.53
N LYS A 102 3.83 19.11 -2.36
CA LYS A 102 3.28 18.72 -1.05
C LYS A 102 4.36 18.12 -0.13
N LEU A 103 5.31 17.36 -0.68
CA LEU A 103 6.42 16.77 0.10
C LEU A 103 7.53 17.77 0.43
N TYR A 104 7.83 18.69 -0.48
CA TYR A 104 8.88 19.69 -0.34
C TYR A 104 8.32 21.10 -0.54
N PRO A 105 7.47 21.58 0.40
CA PRO A 105 6.96 22.94 0.36
C PRO A 105 8.08 23.96 0.56
N ALA A 106 7.82 25.22 0.20
CA ALA A 106 8.75 26.32 0.39
C ALA A 106 9.16 26.48 1.87
N VAL A 107 8.19 26.32 2.78
CA VAL A 107 8.42 26.28 4.22
C VAL A 107 8.51 24.82 4.65
N LYS A 108 9.72 24.30 4.87
CA LYS A 108 9.94 22.87 5.15
C LYS A 108 9.15 22.31 6.33
N SER A 109 8.95 23.12 7.37
CA SER A 109 8.18 22.74 8.56
C SER A 109 6.67 22.69 8.33
N SER A 110 6.16 23.18 7.20
CA SER A 110 4.73 23.13 6.88
C SER A 110 4.28 21.82 6.26
N VAL A 111 5.21 20.87 6.04
CA VAL A 111 4.86 19.54 5.51
C VAL A 111 4.03 18.77 6.53
N SER A 112 2.93 18.18 6.10
CA SER A 112 2.04 17.42 6.97
C SER A 112 1.28 16.36 6.16
N SER A 113 1.13 15.18 6.76
CA SER A 113 0.38 14.06 6.18
C SER A 113 -1.09 14.41 5.94
N ILE A 114 -1.66 15.38 6.66
CA ILE A 114 -3.03 15.87 6.46
C ILE A 114 -3.29 16.39 5.04
N ASN A 115 -2.25 16.85 4.35
CA ASN A 115 -2.34 17.39 3.00
C ASN A 115 -2.09 16.33 1.91
N PHE A 116 -1.78 15.09 2.30
CA PHE A 116 -1.46 14.01 1.38
C PHE A 116 -2.72 13.27 0.97
N GLU A 117 -2.86 13.07 -0.34
CA GLU A 117 -3.87 12.19 -0.90
C GLU A 117 -3.51 10.72 -0.64
N SER A 118 -4.50 9.84 -0.66
CA SER A 118 -4.34 8.41 -0.41
C SER A 118 -3.27 7.74 -1.28
N SER A 119 -3.20 8.10 -2.57
CA SER A 119 -2.16 7.57 -3.46
C SER A 119 -0.74 8.01 -3.06
N LEU A 120 -0.57 9.22 -2.54
CA LEU A 120 0.71 9.71 -2.05
C LEU A 120 1.12 9.00 -0.76
N LEU A 121 0.18 8.77 0.17
CA LEU A 121 0.44 8.00 1.39
C LEU A 121 0.94 6.59 1.05
N ILE A 122 0.27 5.89 0.14
CA ILE A 122 0.66 4.53 -0.28
C ILE A 122 2.02 4.53 -0.99
N LEU A 123 2.27 5.51 -1.87
CA LEU A 123 3.56 5.68 -2.54
C LEU A 123 4.69 5.77 -1.52
N LEU A 124 4.55 6.61 -0.49
CA LEU A 124 5.57 6.79 0.52
C LEU A 124 5.79 5.51 1.34
N LEU A 125 4.71 4.84 1.78
CA LEU A 125 4.77 3.58 2.53
C LEU A 125 5.55 2.49 1.79
N ARG A 126 5.30 2.34 0.49
CA ARG A 126 5.99 1.35 -0.35
C ARG A 126 7.47 1.69 -0.55
N ASN A 127 7.80 2.96 -0.79
CA ASN A 127 9.14 3.34 -1.25
C ASN A 127 10.12 3.72 -0.13
N ILE A 128 9.62 4.26 0.98
CA ILE A 128 10.44 4.66 2.13
C ILE A 128 10.49 3.52 3.15
N TRP A 129 9.33 2.98 3.53
CA TRP A 129 9.22 1.93 4.55
C TRP A 129 9.19 0.51 4.00
N GLY A 130 9.20 0.34 2.68
CA GLY A 130 9.31 -0.98 2.06
C GLY A 130 8.09 -1.88 2.25
N LEU A 131 6.90 -1.30 2.50
CA LEU A 131 5.68 -2.10 2.63
C LEU A 131 5.37 -2.81 1.31
N THR A 132 5.31 -4.14 1.36
CA THR A 132 4.80 -4.97 0.27
C THR A 132 3.27 -4.93 0.33
N LEU A 133 2.67 -4.25 -0.63
CA LEU A 133 1.22 -4.18 -0.79
C LEU A 133 0.84 -4.91 -2.08
N PRO A 134 -0.23 -5.73 -2.06
CA PRO A 134 -0.69 -6.42 -3.25
C PRO A 134 -1.06 -5.41 -4.34
N ALA A 135 -0.96 -5.87 -5.59
CA ALA A 135 -1.50 -5.12 -6.72
C ALA A 135 -3.02 -5.00 -6.57
N SER A 136 -3.62 -3.93 -7.10
CA SER A 136 -5.08 -3.86 -7.22
C SER A 136 -5.58 -5.05 -8.04
N GLY A 137 -6.69 -5.65 -7.60
CA GLY A 137 -7.28 -6.85 -8.20
C GLY A 137 -6.65 -8.19 -7.78
N GLN A 138 -5.73 -8.21 -6.82
CA GLN A 138 -5.27 -9.47 -6.19
C GLN A 138 -6.09 -9.74 -4.92
N ASP A 139 -6.89 -10.80 -4.93
CA ASP A 139 -7.94 -11.09 -3.94
C ASP A 139 -7.49 -11.88 -2.70
N ASP A 140 -6.19 -11.84 -2.36
CA ASP A 140 -5.71 -12.55 -1.17
C ASP A 140 -6.12 -11.78 0.10
N LEU A 141 -7.31 -12.11 0.62
CA LEU A 141 -7.86 -11.48 1.81
C LEU A 141 -6.95 -11.74 3.02
N PRO A 142 -6.44 -10.68 3.69
CA PRO A 142 -5.58 -10.88 4.85
C PRO A 142 -6.35 -11.53 6.01
N LEU A 143 -5.70 -12.45 6.73
CA LEU A 143 -6.29 -13.18 7.85
C LEU A 143 -6.94 -12.22 8.86
N VAL A 144 -8.15 -12.54 9.33
CA VAL A 144 -8.93 -11.65 10.21
C VAL A 144 -8.17 -11.21 11.46
N THR A 145 -7.24 -12.00 11.99
CA THR A 145 -6.41 -11.64 13.16
C THR A 145 -5.21 -10.76 12.82
N ASP A 146 -4.84 -10.63 11.54
CA ASP A 146 -3.69 -9.83 11.10
C ASP A 146 -4.01 -8.34 11.15
N THR A 147 -3.40 -7.64 12.10
CA THR A 147 -3.56 -6.20 12.36
C THR A 147 -2.35 -5.39 11.88
N THR A 148 -1.51 -5.97 11.03
CA THR A 148 -0.37 -5.26 10.46
C THR A 148 -0.84 -4.12 9.54
N PRO A 149 -0.08 -3.02 9.44
CA PRO A 149 -0.42 -1.92 8.52
C PRO A 149 -0.59 -2.37 7.07
N ALA A 150 0.22 -3.34 6.60
CA ALA A 150 0.11 -3.87 5.25
C ALA A 150 -1.21 -4.61 5.03
N ALA A 151 -1.64 -5.43 6.00
CA ALA A 151 -2.92 -6.12 5.95
C ALA A 151 -4.10 -5.14 5.98
N ASP A 152 -4.06 -4.12 6.83
CA ASP A 152 -5.12 -3.12 6.93
C ASP A 152 -5.24 -2.26 5.66
N ILE A 153 -4.11 -1.84 5.06
CA ILE A 153 -4.12 -1.16 3.76
C ILE A 153 -4.68 -2.08 2.69
N THR A 154 -4.30 -3.36 2.68
CA THR A 154 -4.81 -4.36 1.73
C THR A 154 -6.34 -4.49 1.81
N ARG A 155 -6.92 -4.52 3.01
CA ARG A 155 -8.38 -4.55 3.19
C ARG A 155 -9.06 -3.31 2.58
N ILE A 156 -8.51 -2.12 2.81
CA ILE A 156 -9.02 -0.88 2.21
C ILE A 156 -8.98 -0.98 0.67
N LYS A 157 -7.89 -1.51 0.12
CA LYS A 157 -7.74 -1.71 -1.34
C LYS A 157 -8.77 -2.69 -1.90
N ILE A 158 -8.97 -3.84 -1.26
CA ILE A 158 -9.98 -4.83 -1.68
C ILE A 158 -11.38 -4.22 -1.70
N LEU A 159 -11.75 -3.47 -0.64
CA LEU A 159 -13.07 -2.82 -0.56
C LEU A 159 -13.24 -1.75 -1.65
N ARG A 160 -12.20 -0.97 -1.90
CA ARG A 160 -12.20 0.02 -2.97
C ARG A 160 -12.35 -0.66 -4.33
N ASP A 161 -11.61 -1.71 -4.59
CA ASP A 161 -11.65 -2.43 -5.87
C ASP A 161 -13.03 -3.07 -6.08
N LYS A 162 -13.65 -3.61 -5.00
CA LYS A 162 -15.05 -4.06 -4.99
C LYS A 162 -16.02 -2.95 -5.38
N VAL A 163 -15.92 -1.77 -4.78
CA VAL A 163 -16.77 -0.62 -5.15
C VAL A 163 -16.49 -0.19 -6.59
N TYR A 164 -15.23 -0.08 -6.98
CA TYR A 164 -14.82 0.33 -8.33
C TYR A 164 -15.32 -0.60 -9.43
N SER A 165 -15.57 -1.88 -9.14
CA SER A 165 -16.17 -2.80 -10.11
C SER A 165 -17.53 -2.34 -10.66
N HIS A 166 -18.21 -1.42 -9.97
CA HIS A 166 -19.47 -0.81 -10.38
C HIS A 166 -19.31 0.51 -11.17
N VAL A 167 -18.08 0.90 -11.53
CA VAL A 167 -17.82 2.17 -12.23
C VAL A 167 -18.50 2.25 -13.60
N THR A 168 -18.66 1.12 -14.30
CA THR A 168 -19.27 1.08 -15.63
C THR A 168 -20.78 1.27 -15.60
N SER A 169 -21.47 0.71 -14.60
CA SER A 169 -22.90 0.98 -14.38
C SER A 169 -23.12 2.36 -13.75
N GLY A 170 -22.17 2.82 -12.93
CA GLY A 170 -22.33 4.03 -12.13
C GLY A 170 -23.48 3.91 -11.12
N SER A 171 -23.95 2.69 -10.85
CA SER A 171 -25.14 2.41 -10.04
C SER A 171 -25.00 1.10 -9.27
N VAL A 172 -25.61 1.05 -8.08
CA VAL A 172 -25.59 -0.09 -7.15
C VAL A 172 -26.97 -0.27 -6.51
N ASP A 173 -27.51 -1.48 -6.55
CA ASP A 173 -28.79 -1.82 -5.92
C ASP A 173 -28.71 -1.76 -4.38
N ASP A 174 -29.87 -1.67 -3.71
CA ASP A 174 -29.94 -1.50 -2.26
C ASP A 174 -29.29 -2.62 -1.45
N SER A 175 -29.32 -3.86 -1.96
CA SER A 175 -28.76 -5.02 -1.26
C SER A 175 -27.23 -5.01 -1.32
N THR A 176 -26.68 -4.76 -2.50
CA THR A 176 -25.23 -4.60 -2.71
C THR A 176 -24.71 -3.38 -1.98
N PHE A 177 -25.44 -2.25 -2.02
CA PHE A 177 -25.10 -1.06 -1.27
C PHE A 177 -24.99 -1.34 0.23
N SER A 178 -26.01 -2.00 0.80
CA SER A 178 -26.04 -2.31 2.23
C SER A 178 -24.90 -3.23 2.64
N SER A 179 -24.58 -4.24 1.83
CA SER A 179 -23.43 -5.13 2.07
C SER A 179 -22.11 -4.36 2.02
N CYS A 180 -21.81 -3.65 0.92
CA CYS A 180 -20.58 -2.89 0.75
C CYS A 180 -20.41 -1.83 1.85
N TRP A 181 -21.48 -1.13 2.19
CA TRP A 181 -21.46 -0.12 3.25
C TRP A 181 -21.04 -0.71 4.60
N ASN A 182 -21.60 -1.86 4.97
CA ASN A 182 -21.28 -2.52 6.22
C ASN A 182 -19.84 -3.07 6.22
N ASP A 183 -19.40 -3.69 5.12
CA ASP A 183 -18.02 -4.19 4.99
C ASP A 183 -16.99 -3.05 5.17
N ILE A 184 -17.25 -1.89 4.56
CA ILE A 184 -16.42 -0.69 4.68
C ILE A 184 -16.47 -0.14 6.11
N LYS A 185 -17.68 -0.01 6.67
CA LYS A 185 -17.89 0.49 8.03
C LYS A 185 -17.17 -0.35 9.08
N ASP A 186 -17.26 -1.67 8.98
CA ASP A 186 -16.65 -2.59 9.93
C ASP A 186 -15.13 -2.59 9.79
N THR A 187 -14.61 -2.52 8.56
CA THR A 187 -13.17 -2.39 8.31
C THR A 187 -12.62 -1.07 8.85
N PHE A 188 -13.29 0.05 8.61
CA PHE A 188 -12.85 1.36 9.11
C PHE A 188 -12.91 1.43 10.64
N GLN A 189 -13.94 0.85 11.27
CA GLN A 189 -14.00 0.76 12.73
C GLN A 189 -13.02 -0.24 13.33
N ARG A 190 -12.66 -1.30 12.62
CA ARG A 190 -11.57 -2.20 13.05
C ARG A 190 -10.25 -1.45 13.12
N ILE A 191 -9.92 -0.69 12.07
CA ILE A 191 -8.62 -0.01 11.95
C ILE A 191 -8.56 1.19 12.90
N GLY A 192 -9.59 2.04 12.89
CA GLY A 192 -9.62 3.32 13.60
C GLY A 192 -10.55 3.37 14.81
N GLY A 193 -11.10 2.24 15.25
CA GLY A 193 -12.01 2.20 16.38
C GLY A 193 -13.32 2.96 16.14
N THR A 194 -14.01 3.24 17.24
CA THR A 194 -15.38 3.77 17.24
C THR A 194 -15.50 5.23 16.79
N ARG A 195 -14.40 5.98 16.72
CA ARG A 195 -14.44 7.42 16.39
C ARG A 195 -14.88 7.72 14.95
N TYR A 196 -14.80 6.75 14.04
CA TYR A 196 -15.36 6.89 12.68
C TYR A 196 -16.86 6.58 12.61
N ARG A 197 -17.46 6.04 13.68
CA ARG A 197 -18.87 5.62 13.69
C ARG A 197 -19.80 6.76 13.33
N ASP A 198 -19.65 7.90 13.97
CA ASP A 198 -20.55 9.04 13.81
C ASP A 198 -20.38 9.65 12.42
N ALA A 199 -19.13 9.91 12.00
CA ALA A 199 -18.83 10.39 10.66
C ALA A 199 -19.39 9.47 9.55
N ILE A 200 -19.30 8.15 9.71
CA ILE A 200 -19.88 7.19 8.77
C ILE A 200 -21.41 7.28 8.79
N ASN A 201 -22.03 7.30 9.97
CA ASN A 201 -23.49 7.37 10.07
C ASN A 201 -24.04 8.68 9.49
N ASP A 202 -23.38 9.81 9.74
CA ASP A 202 -23.74 11.12 9.20
C ASP A 202 -23.66 11.10 7.66
N LEU A 203 -22.60 10.54 7.10
CA LEU A 203 -22.48 10.37 5.66
C LEU A 203 -23.63 9.55 5.08
N LYS A 204 -24.12 8.52 5.77
CA LYS A 204 -25.22 7.69 5.26
C LYS A 204 -26.55 8.45 5.14
N ILE A 205 -26.75 9.46 6.00
CA ILE A 205 -27.99 10.24 6.08
C ILE A 205 -27.91 11.48 5.18
N ASP A 206 -26.70 12.00 4.99
CA ASP A 206 -26.46 13.15 4.14
C ASP A 206 -26.86 12.88 2.69
N CYS A 207 -27.63 13.80 2.10
CA CYS A 207 -28.13 13.65 0.74
C CYS A 207 -27.02 13.99 -0.25
N MET A 208 -26.85 13.15 -1.27
CA MET A 208 -25.98 13.44 -2.41
C MET A 208 -26.74 14.24 -3.47
N ASP A 209 -26.23 15.43 -3.79
CA ASP A 209 -26.63 16.11 -5.01
C ASP A 209 -25.85 15.57 -6.22
N ALA A 210 -26.38 15.79 -7.43
CA ALA A 210 -25.80 15.24 -8.66
C ALA A 210 -24.36 15.72 -8.93
N ASP A 211 -24.01 16.95 -8.55
CA ASP A 211 -22.67 17.51 -8.75
C ASP A 211 -21.65 16.79 -7.84
N LEU A 212 -22.04 16.50 -6.59
CA LEU A 212 -21.24 15.73 -5.64
C LEU A 212 -21.12 14.26 -6.06
N GLU A 213 -22.16 13.67 -6.66
CA GLU A 213 -22.11 12.29 -7.15
C GLU A 213 -20.99 12.11 -8.17
N GLU A 214 -20.96 12.94 -9.22
CA GLU A 214 -19.91 12.88 -10.25
C GLU A 214 -18.53 13.16 -9.65
N HIS A 215 -18.44 14.14 -8.74
CA HIS A 215 -17.20 14.52 -8.08
C HIS A 215 -16.54 13.34 -7.34
N TYR A 216 -17.28 12.65 -6.46
CA TYR A 216 -16.72 11.56 -5.68
C TYR A 216 -16.39 10.33 -6.52
N GLN A 217 -17.16 10.07 -7.59
CA GLN A 217 -16.81 9.02 -8.53
C GLN A 217 -15.49 9.31 -9.26
N GLU A 218 -15.24 10.56 -9.67
CA GLU A 218 -13.96 10.93 -10.27
C GLU A 218 -12.81 10.85 -9.27
N LEU A 219 -13.01 11.27 -8.01
CA LEU A 219 -11.98 11.13 -6.98
C LEU A 219 -11.60 9.66 -6.75
N LEU A 220 -12.57 8.75 -6.75
CA LEU A 220 -12.30 7.32 -6.65
C LEU A 220 -11.51 6.80 -7.88
N ARG A 221 -11.89 7.25 -9.09
CA ARG A 221 -11.16 6.92 -10.34
C ARG A 221 -9.73 7.45 -10.31
N GLU A 222 -9.52 8.68 -9.87
CA GLU A 222 -8.20 9.30 -9.76
C GLU A 222 -7.32 8.54 -8.76
N TRP A 223 -7.88 8.14 -7.62
CA TRP A 223 -7.16 7.32 -6.63
C TRP A 223 -6.63 6.02 -7.26
N LEU A 224 -7.45 5.28 -8.01
CA LEU A 224 -7.02 4.03 -8.64
C LEU A 224 -5.97 4.25 -9.74
N LYS A 225 -6.19 5.22 -10.64
CA LYS A 225 -5.24 5.58 -11.71
C LYS A 225 -3.87 5.95 -11.15
N ASP A 226 -3.84 6.70 -10.05
CA ASP A 226 -2.61 7.10 -9.39
C ASP A 226 -1.84 5.89 -8.83
N GLU A 227 -2.54 4.91 -8.25
CA GLU A 227 -1.91 3.68 -7.74
C GLU A 227 -1.36 2.79 -8.86
N ASP A 228 -2.07 2.66 -9.98
CA ASP A 228 -1.58 1.92 -11.15
C ASP A 228 -0.32 2.58 -11.73
N CYS A 229 -0.28 3.90 -11.83
CA CYS A 229 0.90 4.65 -12.26
C CYS A 229 2.11 4.44 -11.34
N ILE A 230 1.86 4.29 -10.03
CA ILE A 230 2.90 3.94 -9.04
C ILE A 230 3.47 2.55 -9.30
N ARG A 231 2.61 1.59 -9.66
CA ARG A 231 2.99 0.20 -9.96
C ARG A 231 3.79 0.12 -11.25
N ASP A 232 3.25 0.56 -12.38
CA ASP A 232 3.76 0.25 -13.72
C ASP A 232 5.21 0.68 -13.93
N LYS A 233 5.62 1.79 -13.30
CA LYS A 233 6.97 2.35 -13.42
C LYS A 233 7.95 1.89 -12.32
N SER A 234 7.45 1.13 -11.35
CA SER A 234 8.27 0.48 -10.33
C SER A 234 8.88 -0.83 -10.83
N HIS A 235 8.22 -1.52 -11.78
CA HIS A 235 8.68 -2.78 -12.36
C HIS A 235 9.83 -2.63 -13.38
N GLU A 236 10.04 -1.45 -13.96
CA GLU A 236 11.16 -1.19 -14.87
C GLU A 236 12.53 -1.40 -14.21
N ASP A 237 12.66 -1.20 -12.89
CA ASP A 237 13.94 -1.36 -12.18
C ASP A 237 14.27 -2.82 -11.83
N GLU A 238 13.26 -3.70 -11.74
CA GLU A 238 13.48 -5.09 -11.37
C GLU A 238 14.04 -5.89 -12.55
N VAL A 239 13.59 -5.58 -13.76
CA VAL A 239 14.07 -6.20 -15.00
C VAL A 239 15.51 -5.79 -15.32
N VAL A 240 15.85 -4.49 -15.15
CA VAL A 240 17.22 -3.99 -15.42
C VAL A 240 18.23 -4.46 -14.37
N LYS A 241 17.81 -4.65 -13.11
CA LYS A 241 18.66 -5.21 -12.05
C LYS A 241 18.85 -6.73 -12.16
N LYS A 242 17.90 -7.46 -12.75
CA LYS A 242 18.09 -8.88 -13.08
C LYS A 242 19.03 -9.05 -14.27
N ALA A 243 18.85 -8.26 -15.34
CA ALA A 243 19.71 -8.32 -16.52
C ALA A 243 21.20 -8.06 -16.18
N LYS A 244 21.50 -7.08 -15.32
CA LYS A 244 22.89 -6.81 -14.88
C LYS A 244 23.52 -7.88 -14.00
N LYS A 245 22.73 -8.74 -13.35
CA LYS A 245 23.26 -9.84 -12.53
C LYS A 245 23.50 -11.12 -13.34
N GLU A 246 22.88 -11.23 -14.50
CA GLU A 246 23.05 -12.35 -15.43
C GLU A 246 24.31 -12.13 -16.30
N ASP A 247 24.52 -10.90 -16.78
CA ASP A 247 25.72 -10.56 -17.57
C ASP A 247 27.05 -10.66 -16.77
N ASP A 248 27.03 -10.38 -15.45
CA ASP A 248 28.22 -10.47 -14.58
C ASP A 248 28.61 -11.91 -14.19
N LEU A 249 27.71 -12.90 -14.40
CA LEU A 249 27.99 -14.30 -14.08
C LEU A 249 28.55 -15.06 -15.29
N GLU A 250 28.22 -14.64 -16.52
CA GLU A 250 28.65 -15.32 -17.75
C GLU A 250 30.12 -15.01 -18.11
N ASP A 251 30.63 -13.81 -17.79
CA ASP A 251 32.02 -13.41 -18.07
C ASP A 251 33.05 -14.06 -17.12
N SER A 252 32.59 -14.77 -16.08
CA SER A 252 33.46 -15.43 -15.09
C SER A 252 33.62 -16.96 -15.29
N ILE A 253 32.93 -17.54 -16.27
CA ILE A 253 32.99 -18.99 -16.57
C ILE A 253 34.02 -19.34 -17.67
N GLU A 254 34.47 -18.38 -18.49
CA GLU A 254 35.38 -18.68 -19.61
C GLU A 254 36.90 -18.67 -19.31
N ILE A 255 37.37 -18.43 -18.07
CA ILE A 255 38.82 -18.36 -17.77
C ILE A 255 39.39 -19.62 -17.07
N SER A 256 38.62 -20.70 -16.84
CA SER A 256 39.15 -21.89 -16.12
C SER A 256 39.40 -23.16 -16.95
N GLU A 257 39.20 -23.17 -18.27
CA GLU A 257 39.38 -24.37 -19.09
C GLU A 257 40.58 -24.35 -20.04
N GLN A 258 41.70 -23.71 -19.70
CA GLN A 258 42.97 -23.97 -20.41
C GLN A 258 44.19 -23.93 -19.49
N SER A 259 44.42 -24.99 -18.71
CA SER A 259 45.75 -25.62 -18.64
C SER A 259 45.73 -26.88 -17.77
N SER A 260 46.24 -27.97 -18.35
CA SER A 260 46.81 -29.17 -17.71
C SER A 260 46.26 -30.48 -18.29
N GLN A 261 46.39 -30.64 -19.61
CA GLN A 261 46.69 -31.96 -20.18
C GLN A 261 48.20 -32.06 -20.36
N LYS A 262 48.85 -32.88 -19.53
CA LYS A 262 50.06 -33.67 -19.81
C LYS A 262 50.47 -34.41 -18.54
N GLU A 263 50.15 -35.70 -18.48
CA GLU A 263 51.19 -36.73 -18.48
C GLU A 263 50.57 -38.12 -18.68
N GLU A 264 51.15 -38.81 -19.66
CA GLU A 264 50.83 -40.15 -20.13
C GLU A 264 51.83 -41.14 -19.50
N THR A 265 51.34 -42.36 -19.28
CA THR A 265 51.95 -43.61 -18.82
C THR A 265 53.37 -43.95 -19.33
N VAL A 266 54.14 -44.72 -18.54
CA VAL A 266 54.76 -46.03 -18.91
C VAL A 266 55.53 -46.69 -17.72
N LEU A 267 55.51 -48.03 -17.75
CA LEU A 267 55.94 -49.10 -16.83
C LEU A 267 57.41 -49.14 -16.36
N VAL A 268 57.65 -49.61 -15.12
CA VAL A 268 58.81 -50.47 -14.73
C VAL A 268 58.39 -51.47 -13.62
N SER A 269 58.85 -52.72 -13.77
CA SER A 269 58.73 -53.88 -12.86
C SER A 269 59.95 -54.00 -11.93
N GLY A 270 59.81 -54.56 -10.72
CA GLY A 270 60.93 -55.12 -9.95
C GLY A 270 60.81 -55.15 -8.42
N GLU A 271 60.68 -56.36 -7.87
CA GLU A 271 60.77 -56.84 -6.48
C GLU A 271 61.56 -56.03 -5.41
N ASN A 272 61.04 -55.93 -4.17
CA ASN A 272 61.46 -56.81 -3.05
C ASN A 272 60.81 -56.50 -1.68
N ARG A 273 60.57 -57.60 -0.95
CA ARG A 273 60.30 -57.87 0.48
C ARG A 273 60.48 -56.74 1.53
N SER A 274 59.52 -56.62 2.48
CA SER A 274 59.64 -57.12 3.87
C SER A 274 58.77 -56.35 4.90
N ALA A 275 57.82 -57.09 5.49
CA ALA A 275 57.44 -57.19 6.91
C ALA A 275 56.98 -55.99 7.78
N GLN A 276 55.94 -56.31 8.58
CA GLN A 276 55.49 -55.74 9.87
C GLN A 276 54.68 -54.43 9.82
N ASN A 277 53.66 -54.15 10.65
CA ASN A 277 52.78 -54.85 11.59
C ASN A 277 51.80 -53.75 12.11
N SER A 278 50.70 -54.15 12.77
CA SER A 278 49.70 -53.36 13.51
C SER A 278 48.64 -52.62 12.66
N LYS A 279 47.39 -53.09 12.59
CA LYS A 279 46.27 -53.04 13.58
C LYS A 279 45.83 -51.63 13.95
N ALA A 280 44.74 -51.16 13.34
CA ALA A 280 43.59 -50.57 14.04
C ALA A 280 42.40 -50.39 13.06
N SER A 281 41.23 -50.90 13.46
CA SER A 281 39.94 -50.79 12.76
C SER A 281 39.29 -49.40 12.95
N PRO A 282 38.32 -49.01 12.10
CA PRO A 282 37.73 -47.66 12.08
C PRO A 282 36.58 -47.51 13.09
N PRO A 283 36.25 -46.30 13.56
CA PRO A 283 35.03 -46.10 14.33
C PRO A 283 33.81 -45.91 13.41
N LYS A 284 32.73 -46.59 13.82
CA LYS A 284 31.39 -46.57 13.23
C LYS A 284 30.63 -45.30 13.59
N LEU A 285 29.74 -44.93 12.68
CA LEU A 285 28.63 -43.98 12.80
C LEU A 285 27.73 -44.25 14.02
N SER A 286 27.23 -43.20 14.67
CA SER A 286 25.82 -43.15 15.10
C SER A 286 25.36 -41.70 15.28
N VAL A 287 24.26 -41.38 14.59
CA VAL A 287 23.46 -40.16 14.69
C VAL A 287 22.35 -40.45 15.71
N THR A 288 22.11 -39.56 16.67
CA THR A 288 20.95 -39.64 17.57
C THR A 288 20.27 -38.27 17.62
N LEU A 289 19.02 -38.23 17.17
CA LEU A 289 18.08 -37.10 17.31
C LEU A 289 17.39 -37.16 18.68
N PRO A 290 17.18 -36.02 19.38
CA PRO A 290 16.26 -35.97 20.53
C PRO A 290 14.87 -35.49 20.11
N LEU A 291 13.84 -36.24 20.53
CA LEU A 291 12.42 -35.84 20.51
C LEU A 291 12.01 -35.28 21.88
N MET A 292 11.15 -34.26 21.83
CA MET A 292 10.34 -33.69 22.93
C MET A 292 9.71 -34.75 23.85
N SER A 293 9.68 -34.50 25.16
CA SER A 293 8.49 -34.47 26.03
C SER A 293 8.88 -34.23 27.50
N ASP A 294 8.02 -33.49 28.20
CA ASP A 294 7.79 -33.44 29.66
C ASP A 294 8.66 -32.52 30.54
N LEU A 295 8.08 -31.38 30.94
CA LEU A 295 8.36 -30.71 32.21
C LEU A 295 7.03 -30.43 32.95
N PRO A 296 6.97 -30.61 34.28
CA PRO A 296 5.71 -30.67 35.02
C PRO A 296 5.25 -29.31 35.60
N ASP A 297 3.94 -29.23 35.87
CA ASP A 297 3.27 -28.19 36.64
C ASP A 297 3.79 -28.11 38.09
N THR A 298 4.27 -26.94 38.52
CA THR A 298 3.80 -26.20 39.71
C THR A 298 4.29 -24.76 39.70
#